data_AF-A0AAW6VJN4-F1
#
_entry.id   AF-A0AAW6VJN4-F1
#
_cell.length_a   1.000
_cell.length_b   1.000
_cell.length_c   1.000
_cell.angle_alpha   90.00
_cell.angle_beta   90.00
_cell.angle_gamma   90.00
#
_symmetry.space_group_name_H-M   'P 1'
#
loop_
_entity.id
_entity.type
_entity.pdbx_description
1 polymer ?
#
loop_
_entity_poly.entity_id
_entity_poly.type
_entity_poly.pdbx_seq_one_letter_code
_entity_poly.pdbx_strand_id
1 'polypeptide(L)'
;MEQDVTCKKEKELFFSYLGSLGLGVLLLLLIAFLYFYNNYKKEKIYEAFVNNQELICKNNIVSKDLAYEFDKKRDYQITNGVNIFTIYNCDIK
;
A
#
# COMPACT_ATOMS: atom_id res chain seq x y z
N MET A 1 27.02 8.06 -47.23
CA MET A 1 26.30 9.06 -46.40
C MET A 1 24.88 8.61 -46.06
N GLU A 2 24.08 8.16 -47.02
CA GLU A 2 22.67 7.78 -46.80
C GLU A 2 22.47 6.59 -45.83
N GLN A 3 23.32 5.56 -45.92
CA GLN A 3 23.27 4.39 -45.00
C GLN A 3 23.62 4.75 -43.54
N ASP A 4 24.49 5.72 -43.32
CA ASP A 4 24.96 6.13 -41.98
C ASP A 4 23.87 6.93 -41.24
N VAL A 5 23.12 7.75 -41.98
CA VAL A 5 21.95 8.50 -41.47
C VAL A 5 20.82 7.55 -41.07
N THR A 6 20.56 6.51 -41.87
CA THR A 6 19.54 5.50 -41.56
C THR A 6 19.90 4.69 -40.32
N CYS A 7 21.17 4.27 -40.19
CA CYS A 7 21.67 3.55 -39.01
C CYS A 7 21.52 4.35 -37.71
N LYS A 8 21.80 5.66 -37.75
CA LYS A 8 21.65 6.54 -36.59
C LYS A 8 20.18 6.65 -36.13
N LYS A 9 19.25 6.80 -37.07
CA LYS A 9 17.82 6.92 -36.79
C LYS A 9 17.24 5.65 -36.18
N GLU A 10 17.65 4.47 -36.68
CA GLU A 10 17.24 3.18 -36.13
C GLU A 10 17.75 2.97 -34.70
N LYS A 11 18.98 3.39 -34.39
CA LYS A 11 19.52 3.34 -33.02
C LYS A 11 18.75 4.24 -32.06
N GLU A 12 18.42 5.46 -32.47
CA GLU A 12 17.63 6.38 -31.65
C GLU A 12 16.23 5.82 -31.36
N LEU A 13 15.57 5.25 -32.37
CA LEU A 13 14.30 4.53 -32.22
C LEU A 13 14.42 3.34 -31.26
N PHE A 14 15.48 2.53 -31.38
CA PHE A 14 15.73 1.41 -30.50
C PHE A 14 15.90 1.83 -29.04
N PHE A 15 16.71 2.86 -28.77
CA PHE A 15 16.86 3.40 -27.41
C PHE A 15 15.59 4.05 -26.88
N SER A 16 14.80 4.69 -27.75
CA SER A 16 13.49 5.23 -27.38
C SER A 16 12.51 4.14 -26.95
N TYR A 17 12.45 3.02 -27.68
CA TYR A 17 11.62 1.87 -27.32
C TYR A 17 12.13 1.19 -26.04
N LEU A 18 13.44 0.99 -25.90
CA LEU A 18 14.02 0.46 -24.66
C LEU A 18 13.72 1.34 -23.45
N GLY A 19 13.84 2.66 -23.60
CA GLY A 19 13.51 3.61 -22.54
C GLY A 19 12.03 3.55 -22.16
N SER A 20 11.14 3.46 -23.15
CA SER A 20 9.69 3.34 -22.93
C SER A 20 9.34 2.03 -22.23
N LEU A 21 9.94 0.91 -22.65
CA LEU A 21 9.76 -0.39 -22.00
C LEU A 21 10.29 -0.39 -20.56
N GLY A 22 11.48 0.19 -20.35
CA GLY A 22 12.08 0.35 -19.02
C GLY A 22 11.19 1.15 -18.08
N LEU A 23 10.60 2.25 -18.56
CA LEU A 23 9.63 3.04 -17.80
C LEU A 23 8.37 2.23 -17.47
N GLY A 24 7.86 1.45 -18.43
CA GLY A 24 6.70 0.56 -18.21
C GLY A 24 6.96 -0.48 -17.12
N VAL A 25 8.13 -1.14 -17.16
CA VAL A 25 8.52 -2.11 -16.13
C VAL A 25 8.69 -1.44 -14.76
N LEU A 26 9.31 -0.26 -14.72
CA LEU A 26 9.47 0.50 -13.47
C LEU A 26 8.12 0.84 -12.82
N LEU A 27 7.15 1.29 -13.62
CA LEU A 27 5.80 1.59 -13.13
C LEU A 27 5.10 0.34 -12.59
N LEU A 28 5.22 -0.79 -13.28
CA LEU A 28 4.65 -2.07 -12.80
C LEU A 28 5.27 -2.51 -11.47
N LEU A 29 6.59 -2.38 -11.33
CA LEU A 29 7.29 -2.68 -10.08
C LEU A 29 6.85 -1.76 -8.94
N LEU A 30 6.67 -0.47 -9.20
CA LEU A 30 6.15 0.47 -8.20
C LEU A 30 4.74 0.11 -7.75
N ILE A 31 3.84 -0.24 -8.69
CA ILE A 31 2.48 -0.67 -8.37
C ILE A 31 2.50 -1.94 -7.52
N ALA A 32 3.30 -2.94 -7.92
CA ALA A 32 3.45 -4.18 -7.17
C ALA A 32 3.99 -3.91 -5.76
N PHE A 33 5.04 -3.09 -5.64
CA PHE A 33 5.60 -2.70 -4.35
C PHE A 33 4.56 -2.02 -3.45
N LEU A 34 3.80 -1.04 -3.96
CA LEU A 34 2.75 -0.36 -3.19
C LEU A 34 1.65 -1.32 -2.76
N TYR A 35 1.27 -2.28 -3.62
CA TYR A 35 0.30 -3.30 -3.28
C TYR A 35 0.78 -4.20 -2.13
N PHE A 36 2.01 -4.74 -2.22
CA PHE A 36 2.58 -5.58 -1.17
C PHE A 36 2.76 -4.80 0.14
N TYR A 37 3.31 -3.59 0.06
CA TYR A 37 3.52 -2.74 1.22
C TYR A 37 2.20 -2.42 1.96
N ASN A 38 1.14 -2.09 1.21
CA ASN A 38 -0.16 -1.82 1.81
C ASN A 38 -0.76 -3.05 2.50
N ASN A 39 -0.64 -4.23 1.91
CA ASN A 39 -1.13 -5.46 2.54
C ASN A 39 -0.32 -5.81 3.80
N TYR A 40 1.00 -5.68 3.74
CA TYR A 40 1.86 -5.87 4.91
C TYR A 40 1.55 -4.88 6.04
N LYS A 41 1.32 -3.60 5.73
CA LYS A 41 0.92 -2.59 6.72
C LYS A 41 -0.41 -2.98 7.37
N LYS A 42 -1.40 -3.41 6.58
CA LYS A 42 -2.71 -3.85 7.08
C LYS A 42 -2.60 -5.04 8.04
N GLU A 43 -1.82 -6.04 7.68
CA GLU A 43 -1.57 -7.22 8.51
C GLU A 43 -0.92 -6.84 9.84
N LYS A 44 0.11 -5.99 9.81
CA LYS A 44 0.77 -5.48 11.03
C LYS A 44 -0.19 -4.76 11.97
N ILE A 45 -1.06 -3.89 11.45
CA ILE A 45 -2.02 -3.16 12.29
C ILE A 45 -3.05 -4.13 12.89
N TYR A 46 -3.50 -5.11 12.12
CA TYR A 46 -4.41 -6.15 12.59
C TYR A 46 -3.79 -6.95 13.73
N GLU A 47 -2.56 -7.44 13.56
CA GLU A 47 -1.82 -8.17 14.58
C GLU A 47 -1.57 -7.32 15.83
N ALA A 48 -1.20 -6.05 15.67
CA ALA A 48 -1.01 -5.12 16.78
C ALA A 48 -2.26 -5.04 17.66
N PHE A 49 -3.45 -4.87 17.05
CA PHE A 49 -4.71 -4.83 17.79
C PHE A 49 -5.03 -6.17 18.47
N VAL A 50 -4.84 -7.30 17.79
CA VAL A 50 -5.06 -8.65 18.35
C VAL A 50 -4.19 -8.86 19.59
N ASN A 51 -2.94 -8.39 19.53
CA ASN A 51 -1.95 -8.41 20.61
C ASN A 51 -2.16 -7.30 21.66
N ASN A 52 -3.29 -6.59 21.61
CA ASN A 52 -3.67 -5.54 22.54
C ASN A 52 -2.69 -4.34 22.57
N GLN A 53 -1.96 -4.11 21.49
CA GLN A 53 -1.21 -2.88 21.33
C GLN A 53 -2.16 -1.71 21.07
N GLU A 54 -1.79 -0.53 21.55
CA GLU A 54 -2.57 0.68 21.32
C GLU A 54 -2.43 1.15 19.88
N LEU A 55 -3.57 1.38 19.24
CA LEU A 55 -3.68 2.01 17.94
C LEU A 55 -4.18 3.44 18.08
N ILE A 56 -3.81 4.30 17.14
CA ILE A 56 -4.38 5.64 16.97
C ILE A 56 -5.33 5.60 15.77
N CYS A 57 -6.62 5.79 16.03
CA CYS A 57 -7.67 5.86 15.02
C CYS A 57 -8.34 7.24 15.06
N LYS A 58 -8.13 8.08 14.04
CA LYS A 58 -8.72 9.46 13.97
C LYS A 58 -8.60 10.21 15.32
N ASN A 59 -7.39 10.24 15.89
CA ASN A 59 -7.05 10.86 17.19
C ASN A 59 -7.57 10.15 18.45
N ASN A 60 -8.18 8.97 18.34
CA ASN A 60 -8.59 8.17 19.50
C ASN A 60 -7.58 7.04 19.72
N ILE A 61 -7.25 6.78 20.99
CA ILE A 61 -6.51 5.59 21.37
C ILE A 61 -7.49 4.41 21.38
N VAL A 62 -7.11 3.33 20.71
CA VAL A 62 -7.93 2.15 20.51
C VAL A 62 -7.13 0.90 20.87
N SER A 63 -7.65 0.11 21.80
CA SER A 63 -7.08 -1.15 22.25
C SER A 63 -8.17 -2.04 22.84
N LYS A 64 -7.89 -3.33 23.07
CA LYS A 64 -8.84 -4.23 23.71
C LYS A 64 -9.08 -3.86 25.18
N ASP A 65 -8.07 -3.30 25.84
CA ASP A 65 -8.19 -2.76 27.21
C ASP A 65 -9.18 -1.58 27.30
N LEU A 66 -9.34 -0.83 26.21
CA LEU A 66 -10.34 0.24 26.09
C LEU A 66 -11.70 -0.28 25.59
N ALA A 67 -11.96 -1.58 25.75
CA ALA A 67 -13.19 -2.27 25.34
C ALA A 67 -13.50 -2.23 23.84
N TYR A 68 -12.51 -1.96 22.99
CA TYR A 68 -12.68 -2.14 21.55
C TYR A 68 -12.56 -3.61 21.18
N GLU A 69 -13.51 -4.09 20.37
CA GLU A 69 -13.53 -5.44 19.80
C GLU A 69 -13.86 -5.38 18.31
N PHE A 70 -13.56 -6.47 17.58
CA PHE A 70 -13.96 -6.58 16.18
C PHE A 70 -15.49 -6.62 16.06
N ASP A 71 -16.03 -5.82 15.14
CA ASP A 71 -17.45 -5.77 14.83
C ASP A 71 -17.86 -7.10 14.15
N LYS A 72 -18.84 -7.80 14.74
CA LYS A 72 -19.31 -9.11 14.26
C LYS A 72 -20.06 -9.05 12.92
N LYS A 73 -20.52 -7.88 12.50
CA LYS A 73 -21.31 -7.68 11.28
C LYS A 73 -20.50 -7.07 10.14
N ARG A 74 -19.40 -6.38 10.46
CA ARG A 74 -18.59 -5.62 9.50
C ARG A 74 -17.13 -5.99 9.61
N ASP A 75 -16.62 -6.58 8.55
CA ASP A 75 -15.21 -6.94 8.46
C ASP A 75 -14.31 -5.72 8.67
N TYR A 76 -13.20 -5.95 9.38
CA TYR A 76 -12.14 -4.95 9.61
C TYR A 76 -12.59 -3.69 10.35
N GLN A 77 -13.73 -3.74 11.03
CA GLN A 77 -14.15 -2.66 11.93
C GLN A 77 -13.93 -3.07 13.38
N ILE A 78 -13.52 -2.10 14.19
CA ILE A 78 -13.36 -2.24 15.64
C ILE A 78 -14.25 -1.21 16.33
N THR A 79 -14.93 -1.63 17.38
CA THR A 79 -15.94 -0.83 18.08
C THR A 79 -15.92 -1.11 19.57
N ASN A 80 -16.25 -0.09 20.37
CA ASN A 80 -16.50 -0.22 21.80
C ASN A 80 -17.99 0.03 22.15
N GLY A 81 -18.86 -0.06 21.15
CA GLY A 81 -20.31 0.22 21.28
C GLY A 81 -20.70 1.69 21.10
N VAL A 82 -19.74 2.62 21.19
CA VAL A 82 -19.97 4.05 20.95
C VAL A 82 -19.25 4.51 19.69
N ASN A 83 -17.95 4.25 19.62
CA ASN A 83 -17.09 4.62 18.50
C ASN A 83 -16.83 3.41 17.62
N ILE A 84 -16.73 3.65 16.32
CA ILE A 84 -16.33 2.62 15.36
C ILE A 84 -15.29 3.13 14.38
N PHE A 85 -14.28 2.30 14.14
CA PHE A 85 -13.17 2.61 13.24
C PHE A 85 -12.89 1.45 12.31
N THR A 86 -12.54 1.76 11.07
CA THR A 86 -11.90 0.80 10.18
C THR A 86 -10.45 0.63 10.62
N ILE A 87 -10.08 -0.58 11.05
CA ILE A 87 -8.77 -0.86 11.66
C ILE A 87 -7.60 -0.46 10.74
N TYR A 88 -7.73 -0.65 9.43
CA TYR A 88 -6.70 -0.31 8.45
C TYR A 88 -6.47 1.20 8.23
N ASN A 89 -7.35 2.05 8.78
CA ASN A 89 -7.18 3.49 8.77
C ASN A 89 -6.55 4.01 10.07
N CYS A 90 -6.12 3.10 10.95
CA CYS A 90 -5.42 3.41 12.18
C CYS A 90 -3.92 3.21 11.99
N ASP A 91 -3.14 3.81 12.88
CA ASP A 91 -1.69 3.59 12.96
C ASP A 91 -1.34 3.01 14.33
N ILE A 92 -0.26 2.25 14.40
CA ILE A 92 0.27 1.77 15.68
C ILE A 92 0.83 2.99 16.43
N LYS A 93 0.46 3.13 17.71
CA LYS A 93 0.88 4.25 18.56
C LYS A 93 2.39 4.24 18.84
#